data_AF-A0A2D9Y5P7-F1
#
_entry.id   AF-A0A2D9Y5P7-F1
#
_cell.length_a   1.000
_cell.length_b   1.000
_cell.length_c   1.000
_cell.angle_alpha   90.00
_cell.angle_beta   90.00
_cell.angle_gamma   90.00
#
_symmetry.space_group_name_H-M   'P 1'
#
loop_
_entity.id
_entity.type
_entity.pdbx_description
1 polymer ?
#
loop_
_entity_poly.entity_id
_entity_poly.type
_entity_poly.pdbx_seq_one_letter_code
_entity_poly.pdbx_strand_id
1 'polypeptide(L)'
;MKNYLFMIWSNTFLLFPVFFSLIYKEYLYLFFSIGIAVFSTLYHLYSRKRHHGLFKLFRMFDWLFAIGSFTYMYLYSYLYMSSVVKIMFIILLTLVILFFFYGWKRGDYEKLHPWFHIIAGIVSAGILIAVNI
;
A
#
# COMPACT_ATOMS: atom_id res chain seq x y z
N MET A 1 -16.60 -16.32 -2.79
CA MET A 1 -15.65 -16.39 -3.94
C MET A 1 -15.40 -15.02 -4.59
N LYS A 2 -16.43 -14.20 -4.86
CA LYS A 2 -16.29 -12.85 -5.46
C LYS A 2 -15.33 -11.92 -4.67
N ASN A 3 -15.48 -11.83 -3.35
CA ASN A 3 -14.62 -10.97 -2.50
C ASN A 3 -13.15 -11.39 -2.50
N TYR A 4 -12.87 -12.69 -2.61
CA TYR A 4 -11.50 -13.20 -2.68
C TYR A 4 -10.81 -12.80 -3.98
N LEU A 5 -11.49 -12.95 -5.11
CA LEU A 5 -10.95 -12.51 -6.40
C LEU A 5 -10.71 -11.00 -6.39
N PHE A 6 -11.66 -10.22 -5.84
CA PHE A 6 -11.49 -8.77 -5.70
C PHE A 6 -10.29 -8.40 -4.82
N MET A 7 -10.06 -9.12 -3.72
CA MET A 7 -8.86 -8.95 -2.88
C MET A 7 -7.57 -9.12 -3.68
N ILE A 8 -7.46 -10.21 -4.45
CA ILE A 8 -6.28 -10.45 -5.28
C ILE A 8 -6.15 -9.39 -6.37
N TRP A 9 -7.23 -9.09 -7.09
CA TRP A 9 -7.21 -8.09 -8.17
C TRP A 9 -6.85 -6.69 -7.68
N SER A 10 -7.29 -6.29 -6.49
CA SER A 10 -6.97 -4.97 -5.95
C SER A 10 -5.46 -4.72 -5.77
N ASN A 11 -4.65 -5.78 -5.67
CA ASN A 11 -3.19 -5.67 -5.60
C ASN A 11 -2.57 -5.10 -6.87
N THR A 12 -3.26 -5.14 -8.03
CA THR A 12 -2.74 -4.53 -9.26
C THR A 12 -2.57 -3.02 -9.13
N PHE A 13 -3.34 -2.36 -8.27
CA PHE A 13 -3.19 -0.93 -7.99
C PHE A 13 -1.90 -0.62 -7.21
N LEU A 14 -1.36 -1.60 -6.47
CA LEU A 14 -0.05 -1.46 -5.82
C LEU A 14 1.10 -1.43 -6.83
N LEU A 15 0.86 -1.77 -8.11
CA LEU A 15 1.84 -1.61 -9.18
C LEU A 15 1.99 -0.15 -9.63
N PHE A 16 1.01 0.72 -9.38
CA PHE A 16 1.12 2.14 -9.75
C PHE A 16 2.33 2.81 -9.09
N PRO A 17 2.50 2.75 -7.75
CA PRO A 17 3.70 3.30 -7.12
C PRO A 17 4.98 2.61 -7.59
N VAL A 18 4.95 1.33 -8.00
CA VAL A 18 6.12 0.66 -8.62
C VAL A 18 6.51 1.33 -9.93
N PHE A 19 5.56 1.57 -10.83
CA PHE A 19 5.86 2.21 -12.12
C PHE A 19 6.38 3.63 -11.95
N PHE A 20 5.71 4.46 -11.13
CA PHE A 20 6.14 5.84 -10.94
C PHE A 20 7.45 5.96 -10.16
N SER A 21 7.71 5.09 -9.19
CA SER A 21 9.00 5.09 -8.48
C SER A 21 10.15 4.68 -9.41
N LEU A 22 9.91 3.78 -10.37
CA LEU A 22 10.88 3.46 -11.40
C LEU A 22 11.12 4.65 -12.35
N ILE A 23 10.06 5.31 -12.83
CA ILE A 23 10.15 6.47 -13.74
C ILE A 23 10.94 7.62 -13.09
N TYR A 24 10.63 7.95 -11.83
CA TYR A 24 11.27 9.04 -11.09
C TYR A 24 12.55 8.62 -10.35
N LYS A 25 13.03 7.38 -10.55
CA LYS A 25 14.26 6.84 -9.97
C LYS A 25 14.31 6.85 -8.43
N GLU A 26 13.15 6.73 -7.79
CA GLU A 26 12.99 6.63 -6.34
C GLU A 26 13.26 5.20 -5.87
N TYR A 27 14.50 4.73 -5.98
CA TYR A 27 14.85 3.31 -5.82
C TYR A 27 14.55 2.74 -4.43
N LEU A 28 14.70 3.54 -3.37
CA LEU A 28 14.36 3.09 -2.03
C LEU A 28 12.85 2.86 -1.90
N TYR A 29 12.04 3.74 -2.49
CA TYR A 29 10.60 3.55 -2.52
C TYR A 29 10.17 2.42 -3.46
N LEU A 30 10.87 2.24 -4.58
CA LEU A 30 10.67 1.14 -5.50
C LEU A 30 10.85 -0.21 -4.80
N PHE A 31 11.89 -0.35 -3.95
CA PHE A 31 12.09 -1.53 -3.13
C PHE A 31 10.87 -1.81 -2.23
N PHE A 32 10.35 -0.79 -1.54
CA PHE A 32 9.17 -0.96 -0.70
C PHE A 32 7.91 -1.30 -1.49
N SER A 33 7.72 -0.66 -2.64
CA SER A 33 6.55 -0.83 -3.51
C SER A 33 6.53 -2.20 -4.19
N ILE A 34 7.68 -2.72 -4.62
CA ILE A 34 7.77 -4.09 -5.15
C ILE A 34 7.47 -5.09 -4.04
N GLY A 35 8.05 -4.89 -2.86
CA GLY A 35 7.81 -5.75 -1.72
C GLY A 35 6.34 -5.81 -1.33
N ILE A 36 5.65 -4.68 -1.23
CA ILE A 36 4.23 -4.68 -0.87
C ILE A 36 3.38 -5.38 -1.94
N ALA A 37 3.63 -5.12 -3.23
CA ALA A 37 2.87 -5.75 -4.32
C ALA A 37 3.04 -7.29 -4.35
N VAL A 38 4.27 -7.77 -4.13
CA VAL A 38 4.57 -9.21 -4.09
C VAL A 38 4.05 -9.86 -2.82
N PHE A 39 4.41 -9.34 -1.65
CA PHE A 39 4.08 -9.99 -0.38
C PHE A 39 2.60 -9.88 -0.01
N SER A 40 1.90 -8.80 -0.37
CA SER A 40 0.45 -8.70 -0.21
C SER A 40 -0.27 -9.74 -1.07
N THR A 41 0.11 -9.86 -2.34
CA THR A 41 -0.44 -10.89 -3.24
C THR A 41 -0.21 -12.30 -2.67
N LEU A 42 1.02 -12.63 -2.27
CA LEU A 42 1.35 -13.93 -1.68
C LEU A 42 0.59 -14.18 -0.37
N TYR A 43 0.52 -13.19 0.52
CA TYR A 43 -0.24 -13.27 1.76
C TYR A 43 -1.70 -13.62 1.49
N HIS A 44 -2.36 -12.91 0.56
CA HIS A 44 -3.75 -13.16 0.24
C HIS A 44 -3.97 -14.49 -0.49
N LEU A 45 -3.06 -14.92 -1.36
CA LEU A 45 -3.13 -16.25 -1.98
C LEU A 45 -3.04 -17.38 -0.95
N TYR A 46 -2.15 -17.23 0.04
CA TYR A 46 -1.96 -18.21 1.10
C TYR A 46 -2.95 -18.05 2.27
N SER A 47 -3.82 -17.02 2.25
CA SER A 47 -4.81 -16.78 3.29
C SER A 47 -5.87 -17.87 3.44
N ARG A 48 -6.04 -18.73 2.42
CA ARG A 48 -6.87 -19.95 2.50
C ARG A 48 -6.17 -21.11 3.21
N LYS A 49 -4.83 -21.08 3.31
CA LYS A 49 -3.99 -22.08 3.97
C LYS A 49 -3.38 -21.50 5.26
N ARG A 50 -4.22 -20.93 6.14
CA ARG A 50 -3.79 -20.15 7.33
C ARG A 50 -2.86 -20.91 8.29
N HIS A 51 -2.92 -22.24 8.30
CA HIS A 51 -2.09 -23.08 9.16
C HIS A 51 -0.67 -23.32 8.62
N HIS A 52 -0.40 -22.95 7.36
CA HIS A 52 0.91 -23.14 6.74
C HIS A 52 1.92 -22.09 7.24
N GLY A 53 3.16 -22.49 7.53
CA GLY A 53 4.20 -21.57 8.02
C GLY A 53 4.44 -20.36 7.10
N LEU A 54 4.34 -20.57 5.78
CA LEU A 54 4.45 -19.51 4.77
C LEU A 54 3.39 -18.41 4.93
N PHE A 55 2.18 -18.71 5.42
CA PHE A 55 1.16 -17.68 5.65
C PHE A 55 1.63 -16.65 6.69
N LYS A 56 2.22 -17.12 7.80
CA LYS A 56 2.74 -16.23 8.85
C LYS A 56 3.90 -15.39 8.32
N LEU A 57 4.79 -15.99 7.54
CA LEU A 57 5.94 -15.33 6.93
C LEU A 57 5.50 -14.23 5.95
N PHE A 58 4.61 -14.54 5.00
CA PHE A 58 4.13 -13.56 4.03
C PHE A 58 3.33 -12.44 4.68
N ARG A 59 2.52 -12.75 5.71
CA ARG A 59 1.84 -11.71 6.50
C ARG A 59 2.85 -10.78 7.18
N MET A 60 3.92 -11.31 7.77
CA MET A 60 4.93 -10.48 8.42
C MET A 60 5.62 -9.54 7.41
N PHE A 61 6.02 -10.06 6.25
CA PHE A 61 6.64 -9.25 5.21
C PHE A 61 5.67 -8.23 4.61
N ASP A 62 4.43 -8.61 4.33
CA ASP A 62 3.38 -7.70 3.86
C ASP A 62 3.25 -6.46 4.77
N TRP A 63 3.14 -6.68 6.08
CA TRP A 63 3.11 -5.61 7.07
C TRP A 63 4.40 -4.79 7.13
N LEU A 64 5.57 -5.44 7.10
CA LEU A 64 6.87 -4.76 7.11
C LEU A 64 7.00 -3.81 5.92
N PHE A 65 6.70 -4.30 4.72
CA PHE A 65 6.79 -3.53 3.49
C PHE A 65 5.72 -2.43 3.43
N ALA A 66 4.51 -2.68 3.95
CA ALA A 66 3.48 -1.66 4.10
C ALA A 66 3.93 -0.53 5.02
N ILE A 67 4.45 -0.84 6.22
CA ILE A 67 4.96 0.17 7.16
C ILE A 67 6.08 0.98 6.50
N GLY A 68 7.07 0.32 5.90
CA GLY A 68 8.17 1.00 5.21
C GLY A 68 7.68 1.91 4.08
N SER A 69 6.73 1.45 3.27
CA SER A 69 6.12 2.21 2.19
C SER A 69 5.43 3.49 2.69
N PHE A 70 4.58 3.37 3.71
CA PHE A 70 3.88 4.53 4.28
C PHE A 70 4.84 5.49 4.97
N THR A 71 5.78 5.00 5.77
CA THR A 71 6.81 5.82 6.43
C THR A 71 7.63 6.60 5.40
N TYR A 72 8.04 5.94 4.30
CA TYR A 72 8.76 6.61 3.22
C TYR A 72 7.90 7.71 2.59
N MET A 73 6.64 7.44 2.26
CA MET A 73 5.76 8.43 1.63
C MET A 73 5.48 9.65 2.52
N TYR A 74 5.36 9.47 3.84
CA TYR A 74 5.31 10.60 4.78
C TYR A 74 6.58 11.45 4.72
N LEU A 75 7.74 10.80 4.80
CA LEU A 75 9.04 11.48 4.76
C LEU A 75 9.24 12.21 3.42
N TYR A 76 8.94 11.53 2.31
CA TYR A 76 9.07 12.06 0.95
C TYR A 76 8.17 13.28 0.74
N SER A 77 6.90 13.18 1.14
CA SER A 77 5.97 14.33 1.09
C SER A 77 6.47 15.49 1.95
N TYR A 78 7.03 15.20 3.13
CA TYR A 78 7.54 16.22 4.03
C TYR A 78 8.77 16.94 3.47
N LEU A 79 9.68 16.23 2.81
CA LEU A 79 10.93 16.79 2.31
C LEU A 79 10.77 17.53 0.97
N TYR A 80 9.95 17.00 0.06
CA TYR A 80 9.98 17.43 -1.34
C TYR A 80 8.74 18.19 -1.84
N MET A 81 7.65 18.28 -1.05
CA MET A 81 6.45 19.02 -1.45
C MET A 81 6.36 20.45 -0.90
N SER A 82 5.67 21.31 -1.63
CA SER A 82 5.23 22.63 -1.16
C SER A 82 4.25 22.51 0.02
N SER A 83 4.17 23.55 0.86
CA SER A 83 3.44 23.48 2.14
C SER A 83 1.97 23.07 2.01
N VAL A 84 1.24 23.60 1.01
CA VAL A 84 -0.19 23.30 0.83
C VAL A 84 -0.39 21.85 0.37
N VAL A 85 0.34 21.42 -0.66
CA VAL A 85 0.25 20.08 -1.24
C VAL A 85 0.69 19.01 -0.23
N LYS A 86 1.76 19.30 0.53
CA LYS A 86 2.25 18.48 1.64
C LYS A 86 1.16 18.18 2.67
N ILE A 87 0.47 19.21 3.17
CA ILE A 87 -0.58 19.04 4.18
C ILE A 87 -1.70 18.16 3.63
N MET A 88 -2.12 18.39 2.38
CA MET A 88 -3.16 17.57 1.74
C MET A 88 -2.77 16.09 1.68
N PHE A 89 -1.58 15.77 1.19
CA PHE A 89 -1.14 14.37 1.08
C PHE A 89 -0.86 13.70 2.42
N ILE A 90 -0.34 14.43 3.42
CA ILE A 90 -0.19 13.90 4.79
C ILE A 90 -1.56 13.54 5.39
N ILE A 91 -2.57 14.38 5.19
CA ILE A 91 -3.95 14.08 5.62
C ILE A 91 -4.47 12.85 4.88
N LEU A 92 -4.30 12.77 3.55
CA LEU A 92 -4.74 11.62 2.76
C LEU A 92 -4.07 10.33 3.24
N LEU A 93 -2.74 10.29 3.41
CA LEU A 93 -2.01 9.12 3.93
C LEU A 93 -2.57 8.70 5.30
N THR A 94 -2.86 9.67 6.17
CA THR A 94 -3.41 9.41 7.50
C THR A 94 -4.80 8.78 7.40
N LEU A 95 -5.66 9.30 6.52
CA LEU A 95 -6.98 8.73 6.27
C LEU A 95 -6.91 7.32 5.69
N VAL A 96 -5.94 7.03 4.81
CA VAL A 96 -5.72 5.67 4.27
C VAL A 96 -5.38 4.69 5.40
N ILE A 97 -4.49 5.09 6.32
CA ILE A 97 -4.12 4.26 7.49
C ILE A 97 -5.32 4.07 8.42
N LEU A 98 -6.06 5.13 8.74
CA LEU A 98 -7.26 5.05 9.57
C LEU A 98 -8.33 4.16 8.93
N PHE A 99 -8.51 4.25 7.62
CA PHE A 99 -9.43 3.39 6.86
C PHE A 99 -9.03 1.91 6.96
N PHE A 100 -7.74 1.61 6.83
CA PHE A 100 -7.23 0.25 7.03
C PHE A 100 -7.52 -0.27 8.45
N PHE A 101 -7.19 0.49 9.50
CA PHE A 101 -7.44 0.09 10.88
C PHE A 101 -8.93 -0.08 11.19
N TYR A 102 -9.77 0.82 10.64
CA TYR A 102 -11.22 0.73 10.76
C TYR A 102 -11.75 -0.59 10.17
N GLY A 103 -11.34 -0.93 8.95
CA GLY A 103 -11.73 -2.17 8.29
C GLY A 103 -11.19 -3.42 8.98
N TRP A 104 -9.97 -3.37 9.51
CA TRP A 104 -9.37 -4.48 10.25
C TRP A 104 -10.09 -4.75 11.58
N LYS A 105 -10.46 -3.71 12.32
CA LYS A 105 -11.07 -3.84 13.67
C LYS A 105 -12.57 -4.21 13.64
N ARG A 106 -13.34 -3.74 12.65
CA ARG A 106 -14.80 -3.96 12.59
C ARG A 106 -15.24 -5.26 11.89
N GLY A 107 -14.30 -6.09 11.42
CA GLY A 107 -14.60 -7.41 10.84
C GLY A 107 -15.03 -7.41 9.36
N ASP A 108 -15.19 -6.25 8.73
CA ASP A 108 -15.46 -6.13 7.28
C ASP A 108 -14.17 -6.11 6.43
N TYR A 109 -13.08 -6.68 6.95
CA TYR A 109 -11.76 -6.68 6.32
C TYR A 109 -11.81 -7.19 4.86
N GLU A 110 -12.53 -8.28 4.59
CA GLU A 110 -12.63 -8.81 3.22
C GLU A 110 -13.33 -7.88 2.21
N LYS A 111 -14.16 -6.96 2.69
CA LYS A 111 -14.88 -6.00 1.85
C LYS A 111 -14.10 -4.69 1.69
N LEU A 112 -13.46 -4.22 2.77
CA LEU A 112 -12.83 -2.90 2.82
C LEU A 112 -11.35 -2.92 2.45
N HIS A 113 -10.64 -4.01 2.74
CA HIS A 113 -9.21 -4.10 2.46
C HIS A 113 -8.84 -4.01 0.96
N PRO A 114 -9.63 -4.52 0.00
CA PRO A 114 -9.36 -4.29 -1.41
C PRO A 114 -9.38 -2.80 -1.79
N TRP A 115 -10.32 -2.03 -1.21
CA TRP A 115 -10.38 -0.59 -1.40
C TRP A 115 -9.17 0.12 -0.80
N PHE A 116 -8.64 -0.40 0.31
CA PHE A 116 -7.40 0.12 0.88
C PHE A 116 -6.24 -0.03 -0.11
N HIS A 117 -6.06 -1.16 -0.79
CA HIS A 117 -5.01 -1.31 -1.81
C HIS A 117 -5.15 -0.29 -2.95
N ILE A 118 -6.38 -0.10 -3.43
CA ILE A 118 -6.69 0.84 -4.51
C ILE A 118 -6.31 2.26 -4.07
N ILE A 119 -6.82 2.71 -2.93
CA ILE A 119 -6.60 4.07 -2.43
C ILE A 119 -5.13 4.29 -2.07
N ALA A 120 -4.49 3.33 -1.40
CA ALA A 120 -3.07 3.41 -1.04
C ALA A 120 -2.18 3.50 -2.29
N GLY A 121 -2.45 2.69 -3.32
CA GLY A 121 -1.74 2.75 -4.60
C GLY A 121 -1.90 4.10 -5.29
N ILE A 122 -3.13 4.61 -5.40
CA ILE A 122 -3.43 5.91 -6.03
C ILE A 122 -2.78 7.06 -5.27
N VAL A 123 -2.94 7.13 -3.95
CA VAL A 123 -2.38 8.21 -3.13
C VAL A 123 -0.86 8.21 -3.22
N SER A 124 -0.23 7.05 -3.12
CA SER A 124 1.23 6.94 -3.20
C SER A 124 1.78 7.31 -4.59
N ALA A 125 1.11 6.89 -5.66
CA ALA A 125 1.45 7.31 -7.01
C ALA A 125 1.25 8.83 -7.20
N GLY A 126 0.15 9.37 -6.67
CA GLY A 126 -0.13 10.81 -6.67
C GLY A 126 0.94 11.63 -5.98
N ILE A 127 1.50 11.13 -4.86
CA ILE A 127 2.62 11.76 -4.17
C ILE A 127 3.85 11.84 -5.07
N LEU A 128 4.23 10.71 -5.68
CA LEU A 128 5.38 10.65 -6.59
C LEU A 128 5.21 11.61 -7.78
N ILE A 129 4.03 11.63 -8.38
CA ILE A 129 3.71 12.51 -9.50
C ILE A 129 3.78 13.98 -9.08
N ALA A 130 3.15 14.36 -7.97
CA ALA A 130 3.05 15.74 -7.52
C ALA A 130 4.40 16.36 -7.10
N VAL A 131 5.39 15.53 -6.74
CA VAL A 131 6.75 16.01 -6.46
C VAL A 131 7.57 16.21 -7.74
N ASN A 132 7.27 15.48 -8.81
CA ASN A 132 8.08 15.41 -10.02
C ASN A 132 7.47 16.13 -11.24
N ILE A 133 6.41 16.90 -11.04
CA ILE A 133 5.82 17.83 -12.01
C ILE A 133 6.02 19.26 -11.50
#